data_AF-A0A1F8HSS5-F1
#
_entry.id   AF-A0A1F8HSS5-F1
#
_cell.length_a   1.000
_cell.length_b   1.000
_cell.length_c   1.000
_cell.angle_alpha   90.00
_cell.angle_beta   90.00
_cell.angle_gamma   90.00
#
_symmetry.space_group_name_H-M   'P 1'
#
loop_
_entity.id
_entity.type
_entity.pdbx_description
1 polymer ?
#
loop_
_entity_poly.entity_id
_entity_poly.type
_entity_poly.pdbx_seq_one_letter_code
_entity_poly.pdbx_strand_id
1 'polypeptide(L)'
;MDINELKKLLKKSTAVLVLDNGDPSYVILDYETYKELVLKDKSEEKEIKINNGSQMANGNGKTKETLSAIDLPQKPKEEEIEILERINKDILAIKNEIENEEKLASIDPVVDFSNTRP
;
A
#
# COMPACT_ATOMS: atom_id res chain seq x y z
N MET A 1 1.28 -35.46 6.91
CA MET A 1 2.25 -34.51 7.49
C MET A 1 2.42 -34.83 8.97
N ASP A 2 3.65 -34.99 9.46
CA ASP A 2 3.89 -35.21 10.90
C ASP A 2 3.88 -33.86 11.65
N ILE A 3 3.01 -33.75 12.64
CA ILE A 3 2.80 -32.51 13.39
C ILE A 3 3.99 -32.17 14.29
N ASN A 4 4.77 -33.16 14.73
CA ASN A 4 5.93 -32.94 15.58
C ASN A 4 7.09 -32.33 14.80
N GLU A 5 7.26 -32.75 13.55
CA GLU A 5 8.27 -32.21 12.64
C GLU A 5 7.90 -30.78 12.22
N LEU A 6 6.63 -30.54 11.90
CA LEU A 6 6.12 -29.19 11.62
C LEU A 6 6.36 -28.23 12.80
N LYS A 7 6.07 -28.67 14.04
CA LYS A 7 6.34 -27.87 15.24
C LYS A 7 7.84 -27.58 15.42
N LYS A 8 8.73 -28.48 15.04
CA LYS A 8 10.19 -28.25 15.08
C LYS A 8 10.62 -27.21 14.05
N LEU A 9 10.02 -27.22 12.86
CA LEU A 9 10.27 -26.24 11.80
C LEU A 9 9.79 -24.84 12.20
N LEU A 10 8.57 -24.72 12.71
CA LEU A 10 8.00 -23.44 13.19
C LEU A 10 8.81 -22.83 14.36
N LYS A 11 9.48 -23.64 15.18
CA LYS A 11 10.37 -23.11 16.24
C LYS A 11 11.64 -22.46 15.71
N LYS A 12 12.07 -22.81 14.50
CA LYS A 12 13.32 -22.34 13.88
C LYS A 12 13.08 -21.33 12.76
N SER A 13 11.84 -21.20 12.29
CA SER A 13 11.46 -20.43 11.12
C SER A 13 10.19 -19.64 11.39
N THR A 14 10.12 -18.41 10.89
CA THR A 14 8.95 -17.53 11.02
C THR A 14 7.71 -18.06 10.29
N ALA A 15 7.90 -18.77 9.18
CA ALA A 15 6.82 -19.30 8.37
C ALA A 15 7.23 -20.62 7.70
N VAL A 16 6.25 -21.47 7.40
CA VAL A 16 6.45 -22.70 6.62
C VAL A 16 5.52 -22.68 5.41
N LEU A 17 6.09 -22.70 4.21
CA LEU A 17 5.34 -22.84 2.96
C LEU A 17 5.15 -24.32 2.63
N VAL A 18 3.90 -24.74 2.48
CA VAL A 18 3.53 -26.10 2.06
C VAL A 18 3.24 -26.09 0.57
N LEU A 19 3.89 -27.02 -0.14
CA LEU A 19 3.72 -27.22 -1.58
C LEU A 19 2.87 -28.47 -1.83
N ASP A 20 2.04 -28.44 -2.88
CA ASP A 20 1.38 -29.61 -3.44
C ASP A 20 1.87 -29.79 -4.88
N ASN A 21 2.48 -30.94 -5.18
CA ASN A 21 3.11 -31.24 -6.48
C ASN A 21 4.14 -30.19 -6.98
N GLY A 22 4.76 -29.45 -6.06
CA GLY A 22 5.74 -28.40 -6.38
C GLY A 22 5.15 -26.99 -6.43
N ASP A 23 3.82 -26.87 -6.40
CA ASP A 23 3.13 -25.58 -6.41
C ASP A 23 2.78 -25.10 -4.99
N PRO A 24 2.90 -23.80 -4.68
CA PRO A 24 2.47 -23.23 -3.42
C PRO A 24 1.01 -23.53 -3.11
N SER A 25 0.76 -24.19 -1.98
CA SER A 25 -0.60 -24.53 -1.54
C SER A 25 -1.05 -23.61 -0.41
N TYR A 26 -0.35 -23.62 0.74
CA TYR A 26 -0.66 -22.76 1.88
C TYR A 26 0.56 -22.47 2.75
N VAL A 27 0.48 -21.39 3.53
CA VAL A 27 1.52 -20.99 4.49
C VAL A 27 1.01 -21.22 5.90
N ILE A 28 1.87 -21.77 6.75
CA ILE A 28 1.63 -21.96 8.17
C ILE A 28 2.45 -20.90 8.93
N LEU A 29 1.76 -20.10 9.74
CA LEU A 29 2.33 -19.06 10.59
C LEU A 29 2.05 -19.39 12.05
N ASP A 30 2.84 -18.81 12.95
CA ASP A 30 2.42 -18.71 14.34
C ASP A 30 1.26 -17.71 14.49
N TYR A 31 0.56 -17.82 15.61
CA TYR A 31 -0.65 -17.05 15.80
C TYR A 31 -0.39 -15.54 16.00
N GLU A 32 0.72 -15.19 16.65
CA GLU A 32 1.08 -13.78 16.87
C GLU A 32 1.44 -13.08 15.55
N THR A 33 2.21 -13.73 14.67
CA THR A 33 2.50 -13.21 13.32
C THR A 33 1.22 -13.08 12.49
N TYR A 34 0.33 -14.07 12.54
CA TYR A 34 -0.98 -13.98 11.88
C TYR A 34 -1.78 -12.77 12.37
N LYS A 35 -1.83 -12.54 13.69
CA LYS A 35 -2.55 -11.42 14.30
C LYS A 35 -1.95 -10.08 13.87
N GLU A 36 -0.64 -9.95 13.87
CA GLU A 36 0.04 -8.73 13.44
C GLU A 36 -0.19 -8.43 11.96
N LEU A 37 -0.19 -9.43 11.09
CA LEU A 37 -0.33 -9.23 9.65
C LEU A 37 -1.79 -9.08 9.19
N VAL A 38 -2.73 -9.78 9.82
CA VAL A 38 -4.10 -9.91 9.30
C VAL A 38 -5.12 -9.16 10.15
N LEU A 39 -4.86 -9.03 11.45
CA LEU A 39 -5.81 -8.41 12.39
C LEU A 39 -5.43 -6.97 12.75
N LYS A 40 -4.15 -6.60 12.68
CA LYS A 40 -3.68 -5.24 12.97
C LYS A 40 -4.13 -4.22 11.92
N ASP A 41 -4.10 -4.61 10.64
CA ASP A 41 -4.55 -3.75 9.53
C ASP A 41 -6.07 -3.50 9.53
N LYS A 42 -6.85 -4.26 10.33
CA LYS A 42 -8.29 -4.03 10.50
C LYS A 42 -8.65 -3.08 11.65
N SER A 43 -7.69 -2.71 12.50
CA SER A 43 -7.97 -1.98 13.74
C SER A 43 -7.18 -0.68 13.92
N GLU A 44 -6.15 -0.43 13.11
CA GLU A 44 -5.37 0.81 13.20
C GLU A 44 -5.04 1.35 11.80
N GLU A 45 -5.99 2.08 11.21
CA GLU A 45 -5.62 3.18 10.32
C GLU A 45 -4.79 4.15 11.16
N LYS A 46 -3.46 4.02 11.10
CA LYS A 46 -2.56 4.90 11.85
C LYS A 46 -2.67 6.32 11.28
N GLU A 47 -3.52 7.13 11.89
CA GLU A 47 -3.51 8.59 11.71
C GLU A 47 -2.11 9.12 12.03
N ILE A 48 -1.39 9.52 11.00
CA ILE A 48 -0.11 10.20 11.14
C ILE A 48 -0.42 11.64 11.59
N LYS A 49 -0.42 11.88 12.91
CA LYS A 49 -0.52 13.24 13.47
C LYS A 49 0.80 13.98 13.22
N ILE A 50 0.84 14.78 12.16
CA ILE A 50 1.95 15.69 11.87
C ILE A 50 1.85 16.87 12.85
N ASN A 51 2.70 16.88 13.88
CA ASN A 51 2.76 17.97 14.83
C ASN A 51 3.64 19.09 14.25
N ASN A 52 3.04 20.03 13.50
CA ASN A 52 3.72 21.24 13.02
C ASN A 52 3.90 22.22 14.19
N GLY A 53 4.76 21.87 15.15
CA GLY A 53 5.24 22.76 16.18
C GLY A 53 6.19 23.79 15.59
N SER A 54 5.65 24.92 15.15
CA SER A 54 6.40 26.15 14.88
C SER A 54 7.03 26.64 16.19
N GLN A 55 8.24 26.17 16.53
CA GLN A 55 9.06 26.80 17.55
C GLN A 55 9.91 27.91 16.92
N MET A 56 9.32 29.10 16.91
CA MET A 56 10.05 30.36 16.89
C MET A 56 10.46 30.68 18.33
N ALA A 57 11.77 30.62 18.67
CA ALA A 57 12.43 31.53 19.63
C ALA A 57 13.89 31.12 19.97
N ASN A 58 14.83 31.94 19.51
CA ASN A 58 16.08 32.41 20.14
C ASN A 58 16.90 31.51 21.10
N GLY A 59 18.18 31.33 20.75
CA GLY A 59 19.25 31.03 21.73
C GLY A 59 20.64 30.85 21.10
N ASN A 60 21.58 31.72 21.47
CA ASN A 60 23.00 31.78 21.04
C ASN A 60 23.81 30.47 21.22
N GLY A 61 24.64 30.14 20.21
CA GLY A 61 26.08 29.93 20.39
C GLY A 61 26.66 28.52 20.68
N LYS A 62 27.41 28.01 19.67
CA LYS A 62 28.64 27.16 19.71
C LYS A 62 28.53 25.65 20.05
N THR A 63 28.68 24.84 18.99
CA THR A 63 29.59 23.66 18.79
C THR A 63 30.15 22.93 20.03
N LYS A 64 30.16 21.60 20.15
CA LYS A 64 30.56 20.57 19.16
C LYS A 64 30.15 19.16 19.64
N GLU A 65 29.68 18.33 18.70
CA GLU A 65 29.88 16.88 18.55
C GLU A 65 29.75 15.95 19.78
N THR A 66 28.63 15.20 19.85
CA THR A 66 28.57 13.74 19.60
C THR A 66 27.21 13.21 20.06
N LEU A 67 26.16 13.37 19.26
CA LEU A 67 24.92 12.63 19.49
C LEU A 67 24.24 12.31 18.16
N SER A 68 24.08 11.00 17.95
CA SER A 68 22.98 10.36 17.23
C SER A 68 22.70 10.84 15.81
N ALA A 69 23.04 9.99 14.83
CA ALA A 69 22.39 9.94 13.53
C ALA A 69 20.90 9.59 13.72
N ILE A 70 20.13 10.58 14.16
CA ILE A 70 18.68 10.62 14.01
C ILE A 70 18.50 11.14 12.58
N ASP A 71 18.00 10.26 11.74
CA ASP A 71 17.54 10.55 10.39
C ASP A 71 16.46 11.64 10.49
N LEU A 72 16.89 12.90 10.34
CA LEU A 72 15.97 14.03 10.21
C LEU A 72 15.16 13.81 8.92
N PRO A 73 13.85 14.12 8.91
CA PRO A 73 13.05 14.01 7.69
C PRO A 73 13.68 14.92 6.63
N GLN A 74 14.33 14.31 5.63
CA GLN A 74 14.82 15.02 4.47
C GLN A 74 13.59 15.63 3.81
N LYS A 75 13.56 16.96 3.72
CA LYS A 75 12.58 17.68 2.91
C LYS A 75 12.54 16.98 1.53
N PRO A 76 11.35 16.60 1.01
CA PRO A 76 11.26 15.91 -0.26
C PRO A 76 12.03 16.72 -1.31
N LYS A 77 12.90 16.02 -2.05
CA LYS A 77 13.75 16.66 -3.05
C LYS A 77 12.83 17.30 -4.09
N GLU A 78 13.21 18.45 -4.63
CA GLU A 78 12.38 19.16 -5.63
C GLU A 78 12.03 18.25 -6.82
N GLU A 79 12.94 17.34 -7.18
CA GLU A 79 12.72 16.28 -8.17
C GLU A 79 11.60 15.30 -7.78
N GLU A 80 11.49 14.93 -6.51
CA GLU A 80 10.43 14.04 -6.02
C GLU A 80 9.06 14.73 -6.07
N ILE A 81 9.02 16.04 -5.78
CA ILE A 81 7.79 16.85 -5.87
C ILE A 81 7.33 16.92 -7.33
N GLU A 82 8.24 17.17 -8.27
CA GLU A 82 7.91 17.21 -9.71
C GLU A 82 7.38 15.87 -10.22
N ILE A 83 7.99 14.75 -9.78
CA ILE A 83 7.53 13.40 -10.12
C ILE A 83 6.12 13.17 -9.57
N LEU A 84 5.84 13.56 -8.33
CA LEU A 84 4.52 13.43 -7.72
C LEU A 84 3.46 14.28 -8.45
N GLU A 85 3.80 15.51 -8.85
CA GLU A 85 2.90 16.36 -9.63
C GLU A 85 2.59 15.76 -11.01
N ARG A 86 3.60 15.18 -11.67
CA ARG A 86 3.43 14.50 -12.95
C ARG A 86 2.52 13.28 -12.82
N ILE A 87 2.76 12.43 -11.81
CA ILE A 87 1.92 11.26 -11.55
C ILE A 87 0.46 11.67 -11.32
N ASN A 88 0.22 12.73 -10.55
CA ASN A 88 -1.14 13.22 -10.30
C ASN A 88 -1.84 13.71 -11.58
N LYS A 89 -1.11 14.37 -12.49
CA LYS A 89 -1.65 14.77 -13.80
C LYS A 89 -1.99 13.56 -14.67
N ASP A 90 -1.08 12.58 -14.73
CA ASP A 90 -1.28 11.37 -15.54
C ASP A 90 -2.48 10.56 -15.02
N ILE A 91 -2.65 10.45 -13.70
CA ILE A 91 -3.82 9.80 -13.08
C ILE A 91 -5.13 10.50 -13.50
N LEU A 92 -5.17 11.84 -13.51
CA LEU A 92 -6.36 12.58 -13.90
C LEU A 92 -6.69 12.41 -15.38
N ALA A 93 -5.67 12.38 -16.25
CA ALA A 93 -5.86 12.13 -17.67
C ALA A 93 -6.46 10.73 -17.92
N ILE A 94 -5.89 9.71 -17.29
CA ILE A 94 -6.37 8.32 -17.41
C ILE A 94 -7.80 8.18 -16.89
N LYS A 95 -8.14 8.80 -15.75
CA LYS A 95 -9.51 8.77 -15.22
C LYS A 95 -10.53 9.36 -16.20
N ASN A 96 -10.19 10.47 -16.85
CA ASN A 96 -11.06 11.10 -17.83
C ASN A 96 -11.18 10.25 -19.12
N GLU A 97 -10.08 9.64 -19.56
CA GLU A 97 -10.09 8.70 -20.69
C GLU A 97 -11.02 7.52 -20.42
N ILE A 98 -10.90 6.88 -19.26
CA ILE A 98 -11.79 5.79 -18.82
C ILE A 98 -13.25 6.24 -18.77
N GLU A 99 -13.55 7.40 -18.17
CA GLU A 99 -14.93 7.90 -18.08
C GLU A 99 -15.55 8.14 -19.48
N ASN A 100 -14.75 8.61 -20.43
CA ASN A 100 -15.21 8.81 -21.80
C ASN A 100 -15.44 7.50 -22.54
N GLU A 101 -14.55 6.52 -22.37
CA GLU A 101 -14.72 5.17 -22.93
C GLU A 101 -15.96 4.48 -22.36
N GLU A 102 -16.21 4.58 -21.05
CA GLU A 102 -17.40 4.01 -20.41
C GLU A 102 -18.70 4.67 -20.88
N LYS A 103 -18.70 6.01 -21.07
CA LYS A 103 -19.86 6.72 -21.64
C LYS A 103 -20.15 6.31 -23.08
N LEU A 104 -19.11 6.07 -23.88
CA LEU A 104 -19.26 5.61 -25.26
C LEU A 104 -19.71 4.15 -25.33
N ALA A 105 -19.23 3.30 -24.43
CA ALA A 105 -19.63 1.90 -24.33
C ALA A 105 -21.06 1.70 -23.79
N SER A 106 -21.59 2.68 -23.04
CA SER A 106 -22.95 2.64 -22.48
C SER A 106 -24.05 3.05 -23.48
N ILE A 107 -23.69 3.45 -24.71
CA ILE A 107 -24.64 3.78 -25.77
C ILE A 107 -24.79 2.54 -26.66
N ASP A 108 -25.55 1.56 -26.18
CA ASP A 108 -26.09 0.51 -27.05
C ASP A 108 -27.02 1.15 -28.09
N PRO A 109 -26.89 0.85 -29.41
CA PRO A 109 -27.87 1.27 -30.38
C PRO A 109 -29.18 0.52 -30.08
N VAL A 110 -30.21 1.26 -29.67
CA VAL A 110 -31.58 0.76 -29.61
C VAL A 110 -31.97 0.34 -31.03
N VAL A 111 -31.83 -0.95 -31.33
CA VAL A 111 -32.33 -1.55 -32.57
C VAL A 111 -33.85 -1.64 -32.42
N ASP A 112 -34.55 -0.66 -32.98
CA ASP A 112 -36.01 -0.63 -33.02
C ASP A 112 -36.53 -1.73 -33.97
N PHE A 113 -36.92 -2.88 -33.41
CA PHE A 113 -37.50 -4.00 -34.15
C PHE A 113 -39.00 -3.83 -34.47
N SER A 114 -39.50 -2.59 -34.61
CA SER A 114 -40.93 -2.33 -34.86
C SER A 114 -41.32 -2.23 -36.34
N ASN A 115 -40.69 -2.98 -37.25
CA ASN A 115 -41.15 -3.05 -38.64
C ASN A 115 -40.89 -4.41 -39.31
N THR A 116 -41.68 -5.41 -38.95
CA THR A 116 -42.11 -6.47 -39.87
C THR A 116 -43.49 -6.98 -39.44
N ARG A 117 -44.54 -6.44 -40.08
CA ARG A 117 -45.92 -6.93 -39.97
C ARG A 117 -46.10 -8.21 -40.84
N PRO A 118 -47.15 -9.02 -40.58
CA PRO A 118 -47.23 -10.44 -40.93
C PRO A 118 -47.54 -10.72 -42.40
#